data_AF-A0A2I1XCF9-F1
#
_entry.id   AF-A0A2I1XCF9-F1
#
_cell.length_a   1.000
_cell.length_b   1.000
_cell.length_c   1.000
_cell.angle_alpha   90.00
_cell.angle_beta   90.00
_cell.angle_gamma   90.00
#
_symmetry.space_group_name_H-M   'P 1'
#
loop_
_entity.id
_entity.type
_entity.pdbx_description
1 polymer ?
#
loop_
_entity_poly.entity_id
_entity_poly.type
_entity_poly.pdbx_seq_one_letter_code
_entity_poly.pdbx_strand_id
1 'polypeptide(L)'
;MPISAKETRHHVAQTTVQKTIKADGSSIERAIVIIENDTTRGIAAEYSWIEEHMPEYRVVGQALLKKNDSVYDRIDVQNEAGDIRSIYFDIKSFFGMINGKPR
;
A
#
# COMPACT_ATOMS: atom_id res chain seq x y z
N MET A 1 49.14 32.24 3.06
CA MET A 1 48.09 33.26 2.88
C MET A 1 48.34 33.93 1.54
N PRO A 2 47.48 33.73 0.52
CA PRO A 2 46.36 34.66 0.29
C PRO A 2 45.04 34.03 -0.27
N ILE A 3 43.91 34.69 0.07
CA ILE A 3 42.59 34.90 -0.59
C ILE A 3 41.84 33.85 -1.46
N SER A 4 40.63 33.50 -0.97
CA SER A 4 39.29 33.55 -1.61
C SER A 4 39.14 33.25 -3.11
N ALA A 5 38.55 32.09 -3.41
CA ALA A 5 37.71 31.90 -4.59
C ALA A 5 36.29 31.48 -4.14
N LYS A 6 35.30 32.32 -4.45
CA LYS A 6 33.88 31.96 -4.45
C LYS A 6 33.69 30.97 -5.59
N GLU A 7 33.30 29.73 -5.29
CA GLU A 7 32.79 28.83 -6.33
C GLU A 7 31.30 28.57 -6.12
N THR A 8 30.59 29.10 -7.10
CA THR A 8 29.19 28.98 -7.46
C THR A 8 28.52 27.69 -7.01
N ARG A 9 27.39 27.87 -6.31
CA ARG A 9 26.39 26.84 -6.07
C ARG A 9 25.97 26.21 -7.40
N HIS A 10 26.48 25.03 -7.70
CA HIS A 10 25.82 24.14 -8.64
C HIS A 10 24.65 23.49 -7.90
N HIS A 11 23.54 24.23 -7.82
CA HIS A 11 22.22 23.62 -7.73
C HIS A 11 22.00 22.90 -9.06
N VAL A 12 22.56 21.70 -9.19
CA VAL A 12 22.04 20.74 -10.15
C VAL A 12 20.66 20.42 -9.62
N ALA A 13 19.66 21.04 -10.23
CA ALA A 13 18.28 20.65 -10.07
C ALA A 13 18.24 19.14 -10.33
N GLN A 14 18.15 18.35 -9.26
CA GLN A 14 17.63 17.01 -9.34
C GLN A 14 16.19 17.19 -9.80
N THR A 15 16.01 17.12 -11.12
CA THR A 15 14.74 16.84 -11.73
C THR A 15 14.35 15.45 -11.24
N THR A 16 13.80 15.39 -10.04
CA THR A 16 13.09 14.22 -9.54
C THR A 16 11.94 14.02 -10.50
N VAL A 17 12.14 13.14 -11.49
CA VAL A 17 11.03 12.48 -12.16
C VAL A 17 10.31 11.79 -11.03
N GLN A 18 9.29 12.44 -10.46
CA GLN A 18 8.37 11.83 -9.52
C GLN A 18 7.65 10.75 -10.32
N LYS A 19 8.26 9.57 -10.40
CA LYS A 19 7.60 8.35 -10.85
C LYS A 19 6.43 8.19 -9.89
N THR A 20 5.23 8.53 -10.33
CA THR A 20 4.01 8.31 -9.55
C THR A 20 4.00 6.83 -9.19
N ILE A 21 4.30 6.53 -7.93
CA ILE A 21 4.53 5.16 -7.47
C ILE A 21 3.13 4.55 -7.39
N LYS A 22 2.64 3.92 -8.47
CA LYS A 22 1.27 3.37 -8.53
C LYS A 22 1.06 2.39 -7.38
N ALA A 23 0.02 2.56 -6.56
CA ALA A 23 -0.35 1.58 -5.56
C ALA A 23 -0.75 0.26 -6.26
N ASP A 24 0.04 -0.79 -6.08
CA ASP A 24 -0.17 -2.10 -6.69
C ASP A 24 -0.21 -3.24 -5.66
N GLY A 25 -0.11 -2.89 -4.37
CA GLY A 25 -0.20 -3.84 -3.27
C GLY A 25 1.02 -4.72 -3.12
N SER A 26 2.13 -4.51 -3.84
CA SER A 26 3.32 -5.38 -3.74
C SER A 26 4.15 -5.20 -2.45
N SER A 27 3.89 -4.14 -1.69
CA SER A 27 4.57 -3.79 -0.44
C SER A 27 3.71 -2.82 0.36
N ILE A 28 4.07 -2.59 1.63
CA ILE A 28 3.38 -1.59 2.47
C ILE A 28 3.48 -0.19 1.86
N GLU A 29 4.62 0.17 1.29
CA GLU A 29 4.85 1.46 0.64
C GLU A 29 4.05 1.64 -0.65
N ARG A 30 3.54 0.54 -1.22
CA ARG A 30 2.73 0.48 -2.44
C ARG A 30 1.34 -0.06 -2.17
N ALA A 31 0.90 -0.06 -0.91
CA ALA A 31 -0.36 -0.65 -0.49
C ALA A 31 -1.55 -0.05 -1.25
N ILE A 32 -2.51 -0.91 -1.60
CA ILE A 32 -3.76 -0.47 -2.23
C ILE A 32 -4.59 0.22 -1.16
N VAL A 33 -5.00 1.46 -1.43
CA VAL A 33 -5.81 2.24 -0.49
C VAL A 33 -7.28 1.95 -0.77
N ILE A 34 -7.97 1.38 0.22
CA ILE A 34 -9.42 1.19 0.19
C ILE A 34 -10.05 2.22 1.12
N ILE A 35 -10.97 3.03 0.59
CA ILE A 35 -11.66 4.06 1.36
C ILE A 35 -13.08 3.59 1.65
N GLU A 36 -13.27 3.10 2.87
CA GLU A 36 -14.57 2.71 3.40
C GLU A 36 -14.78 3.30 4.79
N ASN A 37 -16.03 3.25 5.27
CA ASN A 37 -16.41 3.73 6.61
C ASN A 37 -17.01 2.63 7.50
N ASP A 38 -17.01 1.38 7.04
CA ASP A 38 -17.45 0.21 7.79
C ASP A 38 -16.49 -0.94 7.55
N THR A 39 -16.11 -1.63 8.62
CA THR A 39 -15.11 -2.71 8.54
C THR A 39 -15.56 -3.83 7.60
N THR A 40 -16.85 -4.16 7.59
CA THR A 40 -17.39 -5.25 6.77
C THR A 40 -17.34 -4.89 5.29
N ARG A 41 -17.69 -3.64 4.96
CA ARG A 41 -17.59 -3.14 3.57
C ARG A 41 -16.14 -3.01 3.11
N GLY A 42 -15.26 -2.54 3.98
CA GLY A 42 -13.82 -2.48 3.71
C GLY A 42 -13.24 -3.84 3.36
N ILE A 43 -13.52 -4.85 4.18
CA ILE A 43 -13.10 -6.23 3.91
C ILE A 43 -13.66 -6.74 2.58
N ALA A 44 -14.96 -6.54 2.33
CA ALA A 44 -15.56 -6.96 1.06
C ALA A 44 -14.86 -6.32 -0.16
N ALA A 45 -14.50 -5.04 -0.06
CA ALA A 45 -13.79 -4.33 -1.13
C ALA A 45 -12.36 -4.88 -1.36
N GLU A 46 -11.66 -5.33 -0.31
CA GLU A 46 -10.35 -5.99 -0.46
C GLU A 46 -10.44 -7.29 -1.27
N TYR A 47 -11.41 -8.15 -0.92
CA TYR A 47 -11.64 -9.41 -1.65
C TYR A 47 -12.09 -9.15 -3.09
N SER A 48 -13.00 -8.20 -3.33
CA SER A 48 -13.40 -7.80 -4.68
C SER A 48 -12.22 -7.31 -5.51
N TRP A 49 -11.32 -6.51 -4.93
CA TRP A 49 -10.13 -6.06 -5.64
C TRP A 49 -9.27 -7.24 -6.10
N ILE A 50 -9.04 -8.24 -5.23
CA ILE A 50 -8.26 -9.44 -5.58
C ILE A 50 -8.94 -10.23 -6.70
N GLU A 51 -10.25 -10.47 -6.61
CA GLU A 51 -10.98 -11.22 -7.65
C GLU A 51 -10.92 -10.53 -9.01
N GLU A 52 -11.04 -9.20 -9.04
CA GLU A 52 -10.98 -8.41 -10.27
C GLU A 52 -9.57 -8.35 -10.88
N HIS A 53 -8.53 -8.25 -10.05
CA HIS A 53 -7.16 -8.00 -10.51
C HIS A 53 -6.31 -9.26 -10.62
N MET A 54 -6.69 -10.32 -9.91
CA MET A 54 -5.94 -11.58 -9.81
C MET A 54 -6.87 -12.81 -9.93
N PRO A 55 -7.67 -12.93 -11.01
CA PRO A 55 -8.69 -13.98 -11.14
C PRO A 55 -8.14 -15.42 -11.14
N GLU A 56 -6.84 -15.59 -11.43
CA GLU A 56 -6.15 -16.90 -11.42
C GLU A 56 -5.55 -17.27 -10.05
N TYR A 57 -5.69 -16.39 -9.05
CA TYR A 57 -5.16 -16.60 -7.71
C TYR A 57 -6.30 -16.82 -6.71
N ARG A 58 -6.06 -17.69 -5.73
CA ARG A 58 -6.96 -17.89 -4.59
C ARG A 58 -6.32 -17.39 -3.31
N VAL A 59 -7.12 -16.86 -2.39
CA VAL A 59 -6.64 -16.46 -1.06
C VAL A 59 -6.22 -17.70 -0.26
N VAL A 60 -5.03 -17.65 0.34
CA VAL A 60 -4.44 -18.73 1.15
C VAL A 60 -4.00 -18.28 2.54
N GLY A 61 -3.97 -16.98 2.80
CA GLY A 61 -3.62 -16.44 4.11
C GLY A 61 -4.00 -14.98 4.26
N GLN A 62 -4.15 -14.54 5.51
CA GLN A 62 -4.43 -13.16 5.86
C GLN A 62 -3.72 -12.80 7.16
N ALA A 63 -3.18 -11.58 7.26
CA ALA A 63 -2.55 -11.08 8.46
C ALA A 63 -2.71 -9.55 8.61
N LEU A 64 -3.10 -9.13 9.82
CA LEU A 64 -3.14 -7.73 10.21
C LEU A 64 -1.73 -7.23 10.56
N LEU A 65 -1.29 -6.16 9.90
CA LEU A 65 0.00 -5.53 10.13
C LEU A 65 -0.16 -4.10 10.66
N LYS A 66 0.68 -3.73 11.63
CA LYS A 66 0.79 -2.37 12.14
C LYS A 66 2.19 -1.85 11.86
N LYS A 67 2.29 -0.70 11.17
CA LYS A 67 3.57 -0.03 10.90
C LYS A 67 3.34 1.46 11.00
N ASN A 68 4.11 2.12 11.87
CA ASN A 68 3.93 3.53 12.23
C ASN A 68 2.46 3.79 12.67
N ASP A 69 1.84 4.86 12.16
CA ASP A 69 0.46 5.27 12.46
C ASP A 69 -0.59 4.73 11.47
N SER A 70 -0.25 3.66 10.74
CA SER A 70 -1.16 2.99 9.80
C SER A 70 -1.35 1.51 10.13
N VAL A 71 -2.49 1.00 9.69
CA VAL A 71 -2.89 -0.40 9.81
C VAL A 71 -3.09 -0.93 8.40
N TYR A 72 -2.53 -2.10 8.15
CA TYR A 72 -2.58 -2.74 6.85
C TYR A 72 -3.13 -4.15 6.99
N ASP A 73 -3.80 -4.62 5.96
CA ASP A 73 -4.07 -6.04 5.80
C ASP A 73 -3.14 -6.62 4.75
N ARG A 74 -2.52 -7.76 5.06
CA ARG A 74 -1.75 -8.56 4.10
C ARG A 74 -2.58 -9.78 3.73
N ILE A 75 -2.93 -9.90 2.46
CA ILE A 75 -3.60 -11.08 1.92
C ILE A 75 -2.60 -11.86 1.06
N ASP A 76 -2.34 -13.10 1.44
CA ASP A 76 -1.49 -14.02 0.69
C ASP A 76 -2.37 -14.80 -0.29
N VAL A 77 -2.01 -14.77 -1.57
CA VAL A 77 -2.75 -15.40 -2.67
C VAL A 77 -1.85 -16.38 -3.42
N GLN A 78 -2.42 -17.48 -3.93
CA GLN A 78 -1.69 -18.54 -4.62
C GLN A 78 -2.34 -18.93 -5.96
N ASN A 79 -1.55 -19.05 -7.01
CA ASN A 79 -2.01 -19.58 -8.31
C ASN A 79 -2.00 -21.13 -8.33
N GLU A 80 -2.38 -21.73 -9.46
CA GLU A 80 -2.37 -23.19 -9.65
C GLU A 80 -0.96 -23.79 -9.68
N ALA A 81 0.05 -23.01 -10.09
CA ALA A 81 1.46 -23.44 -10.07
C ALA A 81 2.06 -23.49 -8.67
N GLY A 82 1.38 -22.92 -7.67
CA GLY A 82 1.83 -22.86 -6.28
C GLY A 82 2.56 -21.57 -5.90
N ASP A 83 2.71 -20.62 -6.83
CA ASP A 83 3.36 -19.33 -6.55
C ASP A 83 2.51 -18.50 -5.58
N ILE A 84 3.12 -18.08 -4.47
CA ILE A 84 2.48 -17.25 -3.45
C ILE A 84 2.90 -15.79 -3.64
N ARG A 85 1.92 -14.88 -3.58
CA ARG A 85 2.13 -13.43 -3.57
C ARG A 85 1.42 -12.83 -2.36
N SER A 86 2.03 -11.84 -1.74
CA SER A 86 1.41 -11.03 -0.69
C SER A 86 0.92 -9.72 -1.29
N ILE A 87 -0.35 -9.40 -1.05
CA ILE A 87 -0.99 -8.13 -1.41
C ILE A 87 -1.25 -7.34 -0.14
N TYR A 88 -0.86 -6.07 -0.13
CA TYR A 88 -1.01 -5.18 1.02
C TYR A 88 -2.08 -4.12 0.76
N PHE A 89 -3.01 -3.99 1.69
CA PHE A 89 -4.07 -2.98 1.67
C PHE A 89 -3.89 -2.00 2.83
N ASP A 90 -4.02 -0.70 2.59
CA ASP A 90 -4.14 0.29 3.67
C ASP A 90 -5.60 0.35 4.10
N ILE A 91 -5.86 -0.08 5.33
CA ILE A 91 -7.20 -0.24 5.89
C ILE A 91 -7.52 0.82 6.94
N LYS A 92 -6.66 1.81 7.10
CA LYS A 92 -6.76 2.81 8.18
C LYS A 92 -8.10 3.53 8.20
N SER A 93 -8.76 3.72 7.05
CA SER A 93 -10.02 4.46 6.98
C SER A 93 -11.20 3.72 7.62
N PHE A 94 -11.17 2.38 7.62
CA PHE A 94 -12.30 1.56 8.05
C PHE A 94 -11.98 0.59 9.19
N PHE A 95 -10.72 0.42 9.56
CA PHE A 95 -10.33 -0.51 10.62
C PHE A 95 -11.01 -0.18 11.96
N GLY A 96 -11.85 -1.11 12.44
CA GLY A 96 -12.59 -0.96 13.69
C GLY A 96 -13.81 -0.05 13.59
N MET A 97 -14.25 0.29 12.37
CA MET A 97 -15.41 1.14 12.14
C MET A 97 -16.70 0.32 11.96
N ILE A 98 -17.81 0.79 12.53
CA ILE A 98 -19.18 0.30 12.31
C ILE A 98 -20.03 1.51 11.92
N ASN A 99 -20.57 1.51 10.70
CA ASN A 99 -21.40 2.60 10.17
C ASN A 99 -20.79 4.01 10.39
N GLY A 100 -19.49 4.16 10.12
CA GLY A 100 -18.75 5.41 10.24
C GLY A 100 -18.35 5.79 11.67
N LYS A 101 -18.53 4.91 12.65
CA LYS A 101 -18.16 5.15 14.05
C LYS A 101 -17.14 4.11 14.53
N PRO A 102 -16.14 4.49 15.32
CA PRO A 102 -15.23 3.52 15.93
C PRO A 102 -16.01 2.63 16.91
N ARG A 103 -15.65 1.34 16.92
CA ARG A 103 -16.16 0.32 17.85
C ARG A 103 -15.48 0.40 19.21
#